data_AF-A0A1U7GD63-F1
#
_entry.id   AF-A0A1U7GD63-F1
#
_cell.length_a   1.000
_cell.length_b   1.000
_cell.length_c   1.000
_cell.angle_alpha   90.00
_cell.angle_beta   90.00
_cell.angle_gamma   90.00
#
_symmetry.space_group_name_H-M   'P 1'
#
loop_
_entity.id
_entity.type
_entity.pdbx_description
1 polymer ?
#
loop_
_entity_poly.entity_id
_entity_poly.type
_entity_poly.pdbx_seq_one_letter_code
_entity_poly.pdbx_strand_id
1 'polypeptide(L)'
;MEVSPTGQNPSASVHGPNDPIVLLHHLVNLQNQTLDVLRQNLEMNRQELELTREIVQVNREQRARQSAELERWQNGHQRVLDASREALGRLEQVHASLIGEMADYVEENHENLVDGDFALSDFVDRFGPRLAHLNTMLAVLRPLAVARQKPDA
;
A
#
# COMPACT_ATOMS: atom_id res chain seq x y z
N MET A 1 72.58 -21.73 69.24
CA MET A 1 71.60 -22.82 69.05
C MET A 1 70.35 -22.20 68.48
N GLU A 2 69.82 -22.83 67.44
CA GLU A 2 68.74 -22.40 66.56
C GLU A 2 67.47 -21.94 67.28
N VAL A 3 66.79 -20.95 66.69
CA VAL A 3 65.33 -20.98 66.47
C VAL A 3 64.98 -19.97 65.38
N SER A 4 64.77 -20.45 64.15
CA SER A 4 63.81 -19.81 63.24
C SER A 4 62.42 -20.30 63.63
N PRO A 5 61.41 -19.41 63.69
CA PRO A 5 60.29 -19.66 62.78
C PRO A 5 59.54 -18.39 62.30
N THR A 6 59.01 -18.52 61.08
CA THR A 6 57.72 -17.97 60.58
C THR A 6 57.43 -16.47 60.60
N GLY A 7 57.40 -15.89 59.40
CA GLY A 7 56.46 -14.84 58.99
C GLY A 7 56.14 -15.04 57.50
N GLN A 8 55.15 -15.86 57.15
CA GLN A 8 53.80 -15.41 56.77
C GLN A 8 53.78 -14.34 55.67
N ASN A 9 53.40 -14.80 54.47
CA ASN A 9 53.14 -14.04 53.24
C ASN A 9 52.14 -12.89 53.43
N PRO A 10 52.16 -11.86 52.57
CA PRO A 10 50.95 -11.32 51.98
C PRO A 10 50.76 -11.96 50.61
N SER A 11 49.78 -12.84 50.58
CA SER A 11 49.00 -13.32 49.45
C SER A 11 49.10 -12.41 48.23
N ALA A 12 49.75 -12.88 47.16
CA ALA A 12 49.39 -12.46 45.82
C ALA A 12 47.94 -12.92 45.62
N SER A 13 46.98 -12.04 45.90
CA SER A 13 45.57 -12.27 45.60
C SER A 13 45.47 -12.35 44.07
N VAL A 14 45.51 -13.58 43.57
CA VAL A 14 45.03 -13.93 42.24
C VAL A 14 43.63 -13.33 42.14
N HIS A 15 43.47 -12.26 41.37
CA HIS A 15 42.19 -11.59 41.18
C HIS A 15 41.29 -12.58 40.47
N GLY A 16 40.51 -13.33 41.25
CA GLY A 16 39.57 -14.30 40.73
C GLY A 16 38.48 -13.59 39.94
N PRO A 17 37.78 -14.30 39.05
CA PRO A 17 36.69 -13.75 38.23
C PRO A 17 35.51 -13.15 39.03
N ASN A 18 35.52 -13.27 40.37
CA ASN A 18 34.53 -12.74 41.30
C ASN A 18 35.05 -11.59 42.19
N ASP A 19 36.17 -10.95 41.82
CA ASP A 19 36.62 -9.74 42.51
C ASP A 19 35.55 -8.63 42.35
N PRO A 20 34.99 -8.08 43.44
CA PRO A 20 33.94 -7.07 43.38
C PRO A 20 34.35 -5.83 42.59
N ILE A 21 35.65 -5.48 42.55
CA ILE A 21 36.16 -4.35 41.77
C ILE A 21 36.08 -4.65 40.26
N VAL A 22 36.43 -5.87 39.86
CA VAL A 22 36.37 -6.32 38.46
C VAL A 22 34.92 -6.38 37.99
N LEU A 23 34.00 -6.85 38.84
CA LEU A 23 32.56 -6.89 38.55
C LEU A 23 31.97 -5.47 38.40
N LEU A 24 32.33 -4.53 39.27
CA LEU A 24 31.89 -3.13 39.16
C LEU A 24 32.41 -2.48 37.87
N HIS A 25 33.67 -2.72 37.52
CA HIS A 25 34.24 -2.23 36.26
C HIS A 25 33.49 -2.81 35.05
N HIS A 26 33.15 -4.10 35.08
CA HIS A 26 32.36 -4.72 34.01
C HIS A 26 30.94 -4.14 33.91
N LEU A 27 30.26 -3.92 35.03
CA LEU A 27 28.94 -3.28 35.08
C LEU A 27 28.97 -1.86 34.53
N VAL A 28 29.97 -1.06 34.91
CA VAL A 28 30.16 0.31 34.40
C VAL A 28 30.43 0.28 32.89
N ASN A 29 31.27 -0.65 32.41
CA ASN A 29 31.53 -0.82 30.99
C ASN A 29 30.25 -1.19 30.22
N LEU A 30 29.46 -2.14 30.72
CA LEU A 30 28.17 -2.50 30.12
C LEU A 30 27.17 -1.34 30.12
N GLN A 31 27.11 -0.55 31.19
CA GLN A 31 26.28 0.65 31.25
C GLN A 31 26.70 1.68 30.21
N ASN A 32 28.01 1.92 30.06
CA ASN A 32 28.54 2.84 29.06
C ASN A 32 28.21 2.36 27.64
N GLN A 33 28.40 1.06 27.35
CA GLN A 33 28.03 0.46 26.07
C GLN A 33 26.52 0.59 25.79
N THR A 34 25.68 0.38 26.81
CA THR A 34 24.22 0.56 26.70
C THR A 34 23.86 2.00 26.37
N LEU A 35 24.48 2.98 27.05
CA LEU A 35 24.26 4.40 26.79
C LEU A 35 24.70 4.80 25.38
N ASP A 36 25.81 4.25 24.89
CA ASP A 36 26.31 4.52 23.56
C ASP A 36 25.36 3.98 22.48
N VAL A 37 24.86 2.75 22.64
CA VAL A 37 23.86 2.16 21.71
C VAL A 37 22.54 2.94 21.75
N LEU A 38 22.10 3.41 22.92
CA LEU A 38 20.90 4.25 23.03
C LEU A 38 21.07 5.60 22.33
N ARG A 39 22.26 6.22 22.43
CA ARG A 39 22.58 7.46 21.72
C ARG A 39 22.61 7.24 20.20
N GLN A 40 23.21 6.15 19.74
CA GLN A 40 23.22 5.78 18.33
C GLN A 40 21.80 5.55 17.80
N ASN A 41 20.95 4.84 18.56
CA ASN A 41 19.54 4.64 18.21
C ASN A 41 18.77 5.97 18.15
N LEU A 42 18.97 6.87 19.11
CA LEU A 42 18.32 8.18 19.09
C LEU A 42 18.73 9.00 17.86
N GLU A 43 19.99 8.92 17.46
CA GLU A 43 20.49 9.61 16.27
C GLU A 43 19.90 9.01 14.99
N MET A 44 19.87 7.68 14.87
CA MET A 44 19.22 6.98 13.76
C MET A 44 17.74 7.34 13.67
N ASN A 45 17.01 7.35 14.80
CA ASN A 45 15.60 7.74 14.84
C ASN A 45 15.36 9.19 14.38
N ARG A 46 16.30 10.10 14.64
CA ARG A 46 16.21 11.49 14.15
C ARG A 46 16.39 11.56 12.64
N GLN A 47 17.37 10.83 12.11
CA GLN A 47 17.62 10.75 10.67
C GLN A 47 16.43 10.12 9.94
N GLU A 48 15.85 9.05 10.48
CA GLU A 48 14.63 8.43 9.92
C GLU A 48 13.44 9.40 9.92
N LEU A 49 13.27 10.19 10.98
CA LEU A 49 12.21 11.20 11.05
C LEU A 49 12.41 12.30 10.01
N GLU A 50 13.65 12.73 9.79
CA GLU A 50 14.01 13.72 8.77
C GLU A 50 13.70 13.20 7.37
N LEU A 51 14.19 12.01 7.01
CA LEU A 51 13.90 11.36 5.74
C LEU A 51 12.39 11.17 5.52
N THR A 52 11.66 10.76 6.57
CA THR A 52 10.20 10.61 6.49
C THR A 52 9.51 11.94 6.19
N ARG A 53 9.96 13.04 6.80
CA ARG A 53 9.42 14.38 6.53
C ARG A 53 9.69 14.79 5.09
N GLU A 54 10.90 14.56 4.57
CA GLU A 54 11.26 14.83 3.18
C GLU A 54 10.38 14.03 2.21
N ILE A 55 10.21 12.72 2.45
CA ILE A 55 9.35 11.86 1.64
C ILE A 55 7.91 12.39 1.63
N VAL A 56 7.38 12.79 2.80
CA VAL A 56 6.03 13.38 2.88
C VAL A 56 5.95 14.67 2.08
N GLN A 57 6.97 15.53 2.16
CA GLN A 57 7.00 16.78 1.41
C GLN A 57 7.02 16.52 -0.11
N VAL A 58 7.92 15.66 -0.59
CA VAL A 58 8.01 15.30 -2.01
C VAL A 58 6.70 14.69 -2.50
N ASN A 59 6.08 13.82 -1.71
CA ASN A 59 4.76 13.26 -2.04
C ASN A 59 3.67 14.32 -2.14
N ARG A 60 3.66 15.31 -1.23
CA ARG A 60 2.70 16.43 -1.29
C ARG A 60 2.90 17.26 -2.55
N GLU A 61 4.14 17.62 -2.88
CA GLU A 61 4.46 18.38 -4.09
C GLU A 61 4.10 17.61 -5.36
N GLN A 62 4.40 16.31 -5.41
CA GLN A 62 4.04 15.45 -6.53
C GLN A 62 2.52 15.37 -6.71
N ARG A 63 1.76 15.19 -5.62
CA ARG A 63 0.29 15.19 -5.67
C ARG A 63 -0.27 16.54 -6.12
N ALA A 64 0.30 17.65 -5.66
CA ALA A 64 -0.12 18.99 -6.08
C ALA A 64 0.11 19.20 -7.58
N ARG A 65 1.26 18.77 -8.12
CA ARG A 65 1.56 18.83 -9.56
C ARG A 65 0.59 17.97 -10.38
N GLN A 66 0.37 16.72 -9.96
CA GLN A 66 -0.58 15.81 -10.61
C GLN A 66 -2.01 16.39 -10.62
N SER A 67 -2.44 16.97 -9.50
CA SER A 67 -3.75 17.63 -9.41
C SER A 67 -3.85 18.83 -10.35
N ALA A 68 -2.81 19.66 -10.44
CA ALA A 68 -2.81 20.84 -11.31
C ALA A 68 -2.79 20.46 -12.80
N GLU A 69 -2.06 19.40 -13.18
CA GLU A 69 -2.08 18.85 -14.54
C GLU A 69 -3.45 18.30 -14.91
N LEU A 70 -4.07 17.54 -14.00
CA LEU A 70 -5.41 17.01 -14.20
C LEU A 70 -6.44 18.13 -14.35
N GLU A 71 -6.38 19.15 -13.50
CA GLU A 71 -7.27 20.32 -13.57
C GLU A 71 -7.08 21.09 -14.90
N ARG A 72 -5.83 21.32 -15.32
CA ARG A 72 -5.54 21.93 -16.64
C ARG A 72 -6.11 21.10 -17.78
N TRP A 73 -5.94 19.78 -17.72
CA TRP A 73 -6.46 18.88 -18.74
C TRP A 73 -7.99 18.93 -18.79
N GLN A 74 -8.66 18.86 -17.64
CA GLN A 74 -10.13 18.94 -17.54
C GLN A 74 -10.66 20.27 -18.10
N ASN A 75 -10.03 21.39 -17.73
CA ASN A 75 -10.41 22.71 -18.22
C ASN A 75 -10.21 22.85 -19.74
N GLY A 76 -9.19 22.22 -20.31
CA GLY A 76 -8.97 22.19 -21.76
C GLY A 76 -9.92 21.25 -22.53
N HIS A 77 -10.53 20.28 -21.86
CA HIS A 77 -11.31 19.20 -22.49
C HIS A 77 -12.76 19.11 -21.99
N GLN A 78 -13.35 20.23 -21.56
CA GLN A 78 -14.72 20.28 -21.04
C GLN A 78 -15.76 19.62 -21.94
N ARG A 79 -15.67 19.86 -23.25
CA ARG A 79 -16.56 19.23 -24.25
C ARG A 79 -16.48 17.70 -24.23
N VAL A 80 -15.29 17.13 -24.01
CA VAL A 80 -15.10 15.67 -23.93
C VAL A 80 -15.77 15.15 -22.66
N LEU A 81 -15.58 15.81 -21.52
CA LEU A 81 -16.20 15.41 -20.25
C LEU A 81 -17.73 15.42 -20.33
N ASP A 82 -18.31 16.46 -20.94
CA ASP A 82 -19.75 16.56 -21.17
C ASP A 82 -20.27 15.46 -22.09
N ALA A 83 -19.61 15.26 -23.24
CA ALA A 83 -19.96 14.19 -24.16
C ALA A 83 -19.81 12.80 -23.52
N SER A 84 -18.78 12.58 -22.69
CA SER A 84 -18.60 11.34 -21.95
C SER A 84 -19.72 11.07 -20.96
N ARG A 85 -20.23 12.10 -20.27
CA ARG A 85 -21.37 11.97 -19.34
C ARG A 85 -22.65 11.62 -20.08
N GLU A 86 -22.93 12.28 -21.19
CA GLU A 86 -24.10 11.99 -22.01
C GLU A 86 -24.01 10.57 -22.62
N ALA A 87 -22.84 10.22 -23.17
CA ALA A 87 -22.59 8.90 -23.72
C ALA A 87 -22.69 7.80 -22.65
N LEU A 88 -22.20 8.05 -21.43
CA LEU A 88 -22.29 7.11 -20.32
C LEU A 88 -23.76 6.75 -20.03
N GLY A 89 -24.63 7.76 -19.84
CA GLY A 89 -26.05 7.49 -19.56
C GLY A 89 -26.75 6.72 -20.68
N ARG A 90 -26.45 7.05 -21.94
CA ARG A 90 -26.98 6.33 -23.11
C ARG A 90 -26.48 4.88 -23.16
N LEU A 91 -25.19 4.66 -22.90
CA LEU A 91 -24.61 3.31 -22.91
C LEU A 91 -25.05 2.46 -21.72
N GLU A 92 -25.30 3.07 -20.55
CA GLU A 92 -25.89 2.37 -19.41
C GLU A 92 -27.30 1.89 -19.72
N GLN A 93 -28.10 2.67 -20.45
CA GLN A 93 -29.41 2.25 -20.94
C GLN A 93 -29.30 1.06 -21.92
N VAL A 94 -28.37 1.12 -22.87
CA VAL A 94 -28.11 0.00 -23.80
C VAL A 94 -27.65 -1.24 -23.05
N HIS A 95 -26.79 -1.08 -22.05
CA HIS A 95 -26.30 -2.18 -21.22
C HIS A 95 -27.41 -2.84 -20.41
N ALA A 96 -28.30 -2.05 -19.81
CA ALA A 96 -29.47 -2.56 -19.11
C ALA A 96 -30.41 -3.33 -20.06
N SER A 97 -30.64 -2.82 -21.27
CA SER A 97 -31.45 -3.51 -22.29
C SER A 97 -30.84 -4.86 -22.67
N LEU A 98 -29.53 -4.90 -22.92
CA LEU A 98 -28.83 -6.14 -23.29
C LEU A 98 -28.86 -7.18 -22.17
N ILE A 99 -28.75 -6.75 -20.91
CA ILE A 99 -28.91 -7.63 -19.74
C ILE A 99 -30.34 -8.17 -19.66
N GLY A 100 -31.34 -7.33 -19.92
CA GLY A 100 -32.74 -7.75 -19.98
C GLY A 100 -32.95 -8.85 -21.03
N GLU A 101 -32.52 -8.60 -22.27
CA GLU A 101 -32.58 -9.59 -23.35
C GLU A 101 -31.87 -10.91 -23.02
N MET A 102 -30.72 -10.82 -22.33
CA MET A 102 -29.99 -12.00 -21.87
C MET A 102 -30.76 -12.77 -20.80
N ALA A 103 -31.34 -12.07 -19.83
CA ALA A 103 -32.11 -12.68 -18.76
C ALA A 103 -33.37 -13.38 -19.29
N ASP A 104 -34.10 -12.73 -20.20
CA ASP A 104 -35.27 -13.31 -20.87
C ASP A 104 -34.88 -14.57 -21.66
N TYR A 105 -33.77 -14.54 -22.39
CA TYR A 105 -33.29 -15.70 -23.13
C TYR A 105 -32.92 -16.88 -22.20
N VAL A 106 -32.28 -16.60 -21.06
CA VAL A 106 -31.91 -17.64 -20.09
C VAL A 106 -33.17 -18.26 -19.49
N GLU A 107 -34.17 -17.46 -19.12
CA GLU A 107 -35.44 -17.95 -18.58
C GLU A 107 -36.16 -18.86 -19.59
N GLU A 108 -36.22 -18.46 -20.84
CA GLU A 108 -36.90 -19.21 -21.91
C GLU A 108 -36.15 -20.50 -22.31
N ASN A 109 -34.83 -20.57 -22.14
CA ASN A 109 -33.99 -21.63 -22.69
C ASN A 109 -33.17 -22.41 -21.64
N HIS A 110 -33.49 -22.25 -20.35
CA HIS A 110 -32.67 -22.77 -19.24
C HIS A 110 -32.32 -24.26 -19.35
N GLU A 111 -33.29 -25.13 -19.65
CA GLU A 111 -33.11 -26.58 -19.82
C GLU A 111 -32.09 -26.88 -20.93
N ASN A 112 -32.25 -26.22 -22.09
CA ASN A 112 -31.35 -26.41 -23.22
C ASN A 112 -29.92 -25.92 -22.92
N LEU A 113 -29.79 -24.84 -22.14
CA LEU A 113 -28.49 -24.29 -21.73
C LEU A 113 -27.74 -25.20 -20.74
N VAL A 114 -28.47 -25.93 -19.90
CA VAL A 114 -27.88 -26.88 -18.94
C VAL A 114 -27.46 -28.17 -19.65
N ASP A 115 -28.28 -28.67 -20.56
CA ASP A 115 -28.10 -29.99 -21.14
C ASP A 115 -27.34 -29.99 -22.48
N GLY A 116 -27.16 -28.83 -23.13
CA GLY A 116 -26.65 -28.73 -24.50
C GLY A 116 -25.45 -27.80 -24.68
N ASP A 117 -24.27 -28.37 -24.95
CA ASP A 117 -23.03 -27.62 -25.26
C ASP A 117 -23.20 -26.64 -26.44
N PHE A 118 -23.99 -27.03 -27.45
CA PHE A 118 -24.28 -26.15 -28.60
C PHE A 118 -25.10 -24.92 -28.20
N ALA A 119 -26.15 -25.10 -27.38
CA ALA A 119 -26.99 -24.01 -26.92
C ALA A 119 -26.21 -23.06 -26.00
N LEU A 120 -25.35 -23.60 -25.14
CA LEU A 120 -24.45 -22.80 -24.31
C LEU A 120 -23.44 -22.01 -25.14
N SER A 121 -22.82 -22.62 -26.16
CA SER A 121 -21.88 -21.93 -27.06
C SER A 121 -22.58 -20.80 -27.82
N ASP A 122 -23.76 -21.05 -28.39
CA ASP A 122 -24.55 -20.03 -29.08
C ASP A 122 -24.93 -18.87 -28.16
N PHE A 123 -25.34 -19.16 -26.92
CA PHE A 123 -25.60 -18.15 -25.90
C PHE A 123 -24.37 -17.27 -25.61
N VAL A 124 -23.22 -17.89 -25.38
CA VAL A 124 -21.96 -17.18 -25.13
C VAL A 124 -21.57 -16.33 -26.33
N ASP A 125 -21.69 -16.83 -27.55
CA ASP A 125 -21.36 -16.09 -28.77
C ASP A 125 -22.33 -14.91 -29.01
N ARG A 126 -23.60 -15.08 -28.65
CA ARG A 126 -24.63 -14.05 -28.79
C ARG A 126 -24.46 -12.90 -27.81
N PHE A 127 -24.22 -13.18 -26.53
CA PHE A 127 -24.22 -12.17 -25.45
C PHE A 127 -22.83 -11.80 -24.94
N GLY A 128 -21.90 -12.76 -24.89
CA GLY A 128 -20.59 -12.62 -24.27
C GLY A 128 -19.74 -11.47 -24.84
N PRO A 129 -19.41 -11.49 -26.15
CA PRO A 129 -18.59 -10.44 -26.76
C PRO A 129 -19.19 -9.03 -26.61
N ARG A 130 -20.52 -8.92 -26.76
CA ARG A 130 -21.22 -7.63 -26.66
C ARG A 130 -21.18 -7.08 -25.25
N LEU A 131 -21.46 -7.91 -24.24
CA LEU A 131 -21.38 -7.51 -22.83
C LEU A 131 -19.95 -7.13 -22.41
N ALA A 132 -18.95 -7.93 -22.83
CA ALA A 132 -17.56 -7.64 -22.52
C ALA A 132 -17.09 -6.30 -23.10
N HIS A 133 -17.41 -6.04 -24.37
CA HIS A 133 -17.08 -4.76 -25.01
C HIS A 133 -17.79 -3.59 -24.35
N LEU A 134 -19.09 -3.71 -24.09
CA LEU A 134 -19.87 -2.63 -23.48
C LEU A 134 -19.38 -2.32 -22.06
N ASN A 135 -19.05 -3.33 -21.27
CA ASN A 135 -18.42 -3.16 -19.95
C ASN A 135 -17.08 -2.43 -20.04
N THR A 136 -16.27 -2.74 -21.04
CA THR A 136 -14.99 -2.06 -21.27
C THR A 136 -15.21 -0.58 -21.61
N MET A 137 -16.18 -0.27 -22.49
CA MET A 137 -16.52 1.12 -22.83
C MET A 137 -17.02 1.91 -21.61
N LEU A 138 -17.90 1.30 -20.79
CA LEU A 138 -18.39 1.91 -19.56
C LEU A 138 -17.27 2.13 -18.54
N ALA A 139 -16.32 1.19 -18.41
CA ALA A 139 -15.17 1.32 -17.52
C ALA A 139 -14.27 2.52 -17.90
N VAL A 140 -14.13 2.80 -19.21
CA VAL A 140 -13.40 3.98 -19.70
C VAL A 140 -14.17 5.28 -19.46
N LEU A 141 -15.49 5.28 -19.67
CA LEU A 141 -16.31 6.50 -19.59
C LEU A 141 -16.63 6.95 -18.15
N ARG A 142 -16.77 6.01 -17.21
CA ARG A 142 -17.14 6.32 -15.81
C ARG A 142 -16.18 7.33 -15.14
N PRO A 143 -14.84 7.13 -15.15
CA PRO A 143 -13.92 8.09 -14.57
C PRO A 143 -14.01 9.48 -15.23
N LEU A 144 -14.20 9.52 -16.55
CA LEU A 144 -14.31 10.77 -17.32
C LEU A 144 -15.60 11.53 -16.98
N ALA A 145 -16.70 10.83 -16.78
CA ALA A 145 -17.97 11.44 -16.41
C ALA A 145 -17.94 12.06 -15.00
N VAL A 146 -17.19 11.46 -14.07
CA VAL A 146 -17.06 11.92 -12.67
C VAL A 146 -16.01 13.02 -12.50
N ALA A 147 -15.03 13.10 -13.40
CA ALA A 147 -13.91 14.06 -13.34
C ALA A 147 -14.33 15.53 -13.18
N ARG A 148 -15.55 15.94 -13.60
CA ARG A 148 -16.03 17.33 -13.52
C ARG A 148 -16.66 17.75 -12.18
N GLN A 149 -16.54 17.00 -11.09
CA GLN A 149 -17.16 17.38 -9.82
C GLN A 149 -16.22 18.25 -8.95
N LYS A 150 -16.02 19.50 -9.35
CA LYS A 150 -15.83 20.57 -8.36
C LYS A 150 -16.96 21.59 -8.58
N PRO A 151 -18.04 21.52 -7.78
CA PRO A 151 -19.00 22.62 -7.76
C PRO A 151 -18.27 23.87 -7.28
N ASP A 152 -18.43 24.97 -7.99
CA ASP A 152 -18.06 26.30 -7.50
C ASP A 152 -18.76 26.49 -6.15
N ALA A 153 -17.97 26.60 -5.08
CA ALA A 153 -18.39 26.94 -3.73
C ALA A 153 -17.67 28.22 -3.31
#